data_AF-A0A8H3E0Y6-F1
#
_entry.id   AF-A0A8H3E0Y6-F1
#
_cell.length_a   1.000
_cell.length_b   1.000
_cell.length_c   1.000
_cell.angle_alpha   90.00
_cell.angle_beta   90.00
_cell.angle_gamma   90.00
#
_symmetry.space_group_name_H-M   'P 1'
#
loop_
_entity.id
_entity.type
_entity.pdbx_description
1 polymer ?
#
loop_
_entity_poly.entity_id
_entity_poly.type
_entity_poly.pdbx_seq_one_letter_code
_entity_poly.pdbx_strand_id
1 'polypeptide(L)'
;MQLLDLDNNRLPCRNFTGTVRQTTPSHRILMKAYNEGGQDAQQSLLTEILRGYHELAQDIGDPEVLGGYAEKTGLMSKTEAIAFLATDELKKEVADGIQEARDMGVTGVPYTVIDDKWAISGGQPSDVFYQLLERLAKESDL
;
A
#
# COMPACT_ATOMS: atom_id res chain seq x y z
N MET A 1 -26.65 6.88 25.33
CA MET A 1 -25.34 6.26 24.97
C MET A 1 -25.66 5.05 24.11
N GLN A 2 -25.58 5.21 22.79
CA GLN A 2 -25.96 4.16 21.85
C GLN A 2 -24.73 3.26 21.68
N LEU A 3 -24.77 2.07 22.26
CA LEU A 3 -23.76 1.04 22.05
C LEU A 3 -23.87 0.59 20.59
N LEU A 4 -22.85 0.89 19.79
CA LEU A 4 -22.70 0.39 18.44
C LEU A 4 -22.31 -1.09 18.52
N ASP A 5 -23.22 -1.95 18.07
CA ASP A 5 -22.96 -3.36 17.83
C ASP A 5 -22.03 -3.48 16.60
N LEU A 6 -20.74 -3.69 16.85
CA LEU A 6 -19.69 -3.81 15.83
C LEU A 6 -19.72 -5.15 15.09
N ASP A 7 -20.49 -6.14 15.58
CA ASP A 7 -20.57 -7.45 14.95
C ASP A 7 -21.64 -7.49 13.85
N ASN A 8 -22.67 -6.65 13.95
CA ASN A 8 -23.83 -6.71 13.06
C ASN A 8 -23.76 -5.77 11.83
N ASN A 9 -22.63 -5.06 11.64
CA ASN A 9 -22.41 -4.16 10.50
C ASN A 9 -21.14 -4.51 9.69
N ARG A 10 -20.69 -5.78 9.74
CA ARG A 10 -19.58 -6.23 8.90
C ARG A 10 -20.05 -6.27 7.45
N LEU A 11 -19.59 -5.29 6.66
CA LEU A 11 -19.60 -5.41 5.20
C LEU A 11 -19.01 -6.78 4.83
N PRO A 12 -19.62 -7.53 3.88
CA PRO A 12 -19.23 -8.91 3.57
C PRO A 12 -17.76 -9.07 3.14
N CYS A 13 -17.10 -7.97 2.78
CA CYS A 13 -15.71 -7.93 2.34
C CYS A 13 -14.69 -7.48 3.41
N ARG A 14 -15.09 -7.21 4.66
CA ARG A 14 -14.15 -6.76 5.71
C ARG A 14 -13.93 -7.83 6.77
N ASN A 15 -12.77 -8.48 6.74
CA ASN A 15 -12.36 -9.48 7.72
C ASN A 15 -11.09 -9.07 8.46
N PHE A 16 -11.25 -8.60 9.71
CA PHE A 16 -10.16 -8.11 10.56
C PHE A 16 -9.72 -9.11 11.65
N THR A 17 -10.09 -10.40 11.52
CA THR A 17 -9.65 -11.43 12.47
C THR A 17 -8.25 -11.96 12.18
N GLY A 18 -7.59 -11.44 11.15
CA GLY A 18 -6.27 -11.86 10.70
C GLY A 18 -5.14 -11.49 11.67
N THR A 19 -3.97 -12.09 11.45
CA THR A 19 -2.78 -11.79 12.25
C THR A 19 -2.28 -10.39 11.96
N VAL A 20 -2.13 -9.57 13.01
CA VAL A 20 -1.54 -8.22 12.92
C VAL A 20 -0.02 -8.34 13.03
N ARG A 21 0.69 -8.00 11.96
CA ARG A 21 2.16 -8.01 11.87
C ARG A 21 2.67 -6.70 11.26
N GLN A 22 3.96 -6.42 11.44
CA GLN A 22 4.67 -5.37 10.70
C GLN A 22 4.56 -5.58 9.18
N THR A 23 4.20 -4.53 8.45
CA THR A 23 4.03 -4.55 6.99
C THR A 23 5.31 -4.22 6.21
N THR A 24 6.45 -4.06 6.90
CA THR A 24 7.76 -3.84 6.25
C THR A 24 8.06 -4.87 5.17
N PRO A 25 7.80 -6.19 5.34
CA PRO A 25 7.98 -7.17 4.27
C PRO A 25 7.13 -6.85 3.03
N SER A 26 5.86 -6.45 3.22
CA SER A 26 4.95 -6.07 2.14
C SER A 26 5.47 -4.82 1.40
N HIS A 27 5.93 -3.80 2.12
CA HIS A 27 6.51 -2.61 1.52
C HIS A 27 7.79 -2.90 0.72
N ARG A 28 8.65 -3.81 1.22
CA ARG A 28 9.87 -4.22 0.50
C ARG A 28 9.56 -4.89 -0.82
N ILE A 29 8.63 -5.85 -0.85
CA ILE A 29 8.29 -6.54 -2.09
C ILE A 29 7.51 -5.64 -3.06
N LEU A 30 6.75 -4.66 -2.56
CA LEU A 30 6.14 -3.62 -3.41
C LEU A 30 7.17 -2.69 -4.05
N MET A 31 8.25 -2.36 -3.34
CA MET A 31 9.36 -1.59 -3.91
C MET A 31 10.14 -2.42 -4.94
N LYS A 32 10.35 -3.72 -4.67
CA LYS A 32 10.92 -4.66 -5.63
C LYS A 32 10.08 -4.74 -6.91
N ALA A 33 8.76 -4.86 -6.77
CA ALA A 33 7.82 -4.90 -7.89
C ALA A 33 7.90 -3.63 -8.76
N TYR A 34 8.00 -2.46 -8.12
CA TYR A 34 8.19 -1.20 -8.82
C TYR A 34 9.53 -1.15 -9.58
N ASN A 35 10.62 -1.59 -8.95
CA ASN A 35 11.94 -1.58 -9.57
C ASN A 35 12.04 -2.50 -10.80
N GLU A 36 11.30 -3.60 -10.82
CA GLU A 36 11.38 -4.62 -11.89
C GLU A 36 10.33 -4.44 -12.99
N GLY A 37 9.13 -4.00 -12.62
CA GLY A 37 7.99 -3.92 -13.55
C GLY A 37 7.20 -2.62 -13.49
N GLY A 38 7.72 -1.59 -12.81
CA GLY A 38 7.11 -0.28 -12.73
C GLY A 38 5.76 -0.25 -12.00
N GLN A 39 4.95 0.74 -12.33
CA GLN A 39 3.67 1.00 -11.68
C GLN A 39 2.68 -0.16 -11.84
N ASP A 40 2.62 -0.80 -13.01
CA ASP A 40 1.67 -1.87 -13.29
C ASP A 40 1.94 -3.13 -12.45
N ALA A 41 3.22 -3.50 -12.30
CA ALA A 41 3.62 -4.62 -11.45
C ALA A 41 3.36 -4.32 -9.97
N GLN A 42 3.70 -3.11 -9.51
CA GLN A 42 3.45 -2.69 -8.14
C GLN A 42 1.94 -2.67 -7.82
N GLN A 43 1.12 -2.10 -8.71
CA GLN A 43 -0.33 -2.00 -8.52
C GLN A 43 -0.99 -3.38 -8.48
N SER A 44 -0.56 -4.28 -9.35
CA SER A 44 -1.07 -5.66 -9.40
C SER A 44 -0.77 -6.40 -8.09
N LEU A 45 0.46 -6.31 -7.58
CA LEU A 45 0.84 -6.89 -6.29
C LEU A 45 0.14 -6.22 -5.09
N LEU A 46 0.04 -4.88 -5.09
CA LEU A 46 -0.64 -4.12 -4.05
C LEU A 46 -2.10 -4.55 -3.90
N THR A 47 -2.78 -4.79 -5.03
CA THR A 47 -4.17 -5.22 -5.04
C THR A 47 -4.34 -6.56 -4.31
N GLU A 48 -3.45 -7.53 -4.56
CA GLU A 48 -3.47 -8.83 -3.88
C GLU A 48 -3.13 -8.73 -2.39
N ILE A 49 -2.17 -7.89 -2.02
CA ILE A 49 -1.82 -7.64 -0.61
C ILE A 49 -2.99 -7.00 0.15
N LEU A 50 -3.60 -5.96 -0.41
CA LEU A 50 -4.75 -5.28 0.20
C LEU A 50 -5.95 -6.23 0.34
N ARG A 51 -6.21 -7.05 -0.67
CA ARG A 51 -7.24 -8.09 -0.62
C ARG A 51 -6.93 -9.13 0.47
N GLY A 52 -5.69 -9.60 0.52
CA GLY A 52 -5.22 -10.55 1.54
C GLY A 52 -5.50 -10.07 2.96
N TYR A 53 -5.18 -8.80 3.23
CA TYR A 53 -5.37 -8.21 4.55
C TYR A 53 -6.82 -7.85 4.85
N HIS A 54 -7.50 -7.13 3.94
CA HIS A 54 -8.82 -6.56 4.24
C HIS A 54 -9.97 -7.54 4.04
N GLU A 55 -9.86 -8.51 3.13
CA GLU A 55 -10.94 -9.43 2.79
C GLU A 55 -10.70 -10.84 3.32
N LEU A 56 -9.45 -11.30 3.30
CA LEU A 56 -9.12 -12.71 3.53
C LEU A 56 -8.48 -12.99 4.90
N ALA A 57 -8.22 -11.96 5.72
CA ALA A 57 -7.58 -12.08 7.03
C ALA A 57 -6.22 -12.81 7.00
N GLN A 58 -5.47 -12.68 5.90
CA GLN A 58 -4.16 -13.30 5.73
C GLN A 58 -3.04 -12.43 6.35
N ASP A 59 -1.96 -13.09 6.80
CA ASP A 59 -0.77 -12.41 7.33
C ASP A 59 0.09 -11.86 6.18
N ILE A 60 -0.09 -10.58 5.88
CA ILE A 60 0.67 -9.90 4.81
C ILE A 60 2.12 -9.60 5.17
N GLY A 61 2.61 -9.99 6.35
CA GLY A 61 4.02 -9.99 6.70
C GLY A 61 4.65 -11.39 6.72
N ASP A 62 3.92 -12.41 6.28
CA ASP A 62 4.44 -13.78 6.09
C ASP A 62 5.05 -13.94 4.69
N PRO A 63 6.34 -14.32 4.57
CA PRO A 63 6.97 -14.61 3.28
C PRO A 63 6.24 -15.65 2.43
N GLU A 64 5.57 -16.63 3.05
CA GLU A 64 4.83 -17.66 2.31
C GLU A 64 3.59 -17.08 1.61
N VAL A 65 2.89 -16.18 2.30
CA VAL A 65 1.72 -15.45 1.77
C VAL A 65 2.15 -14.48 0.68
N LEU A 66 3.17 -13.65 0.96
CA LEU A 66 3.69 -12.67 0.01
C LEU A 66 4.29 -13.32 -1.24
N GLY A 67 5.00 -14.44 -1.09
CA GLY A 67 5.53 -15.19 -2.22
C GLY A 67 4.43 -15.78 -3.11
N GLY A 68 3.31 -16.21 -2.52
CA GLY A 68 2.13 -16.63 -3.27
C GLY A 68 1.51 -15.49 -4.10
N TYR A 69 1.46 -14.27 -3.56
CA TYR A 69 0.98 -13.11 -4.31
C TYR A 69 1.94 -12.67 -5.42
N ALA A 70 3.25 -12.73 -5.17
CA ALA A 70 4.26 -12.43 -6.18
C ALA A 70 4.17 -13.38 -7.39
N GLU A 71 4.01 -14.68 -7.12
CA GLU A 71 3.82 -15.69 -8.17
C GLU A 71 2.50 -15.49 -8.91
N LYS A 72 1.40 -15.26 -8.18
CA LYS A 72 0.08 -15.03 -8.76
C LYS A 72 0.04 -13.82 -9.70
N THR A 73 0.77 -12.77 -9.37
CA THR A 73 0.83 -11.53 -10.18
C THR A 73 1.87 -11.59 -11.29
N GLY A 74 2.64 -12.68 -11.39
CA GLY A 74 3.67 -12.86 -12.39
C GLY A 74 4.92 -12.01 -12.15
N LEU A 75 5.11 -11.46 -10.95
CA LEU A 75 6.28 -10.66 -10.61
C LEU A 75 7.55 -11.53 -10.60
N MET A 76 7.52 -12.63 -9.83
CA MET A 76 8.60 -13.60 -9.70
C MET A 76 8.05 -14.90 -9.13
N SER A 77 8.81 -16.00 -9.18
CA SER A 77 8.38 -17.25 -8.55
C SER A 77 8.24 -17.10 -7.03
N LYS A 78 7.39 -17.93 -6.42
CA LYS A 78 7.22 -17.92 -4.97
C LYS A 78 8.54 -18.13 -4.22
N THR A 79 9.40 -19.02 -4.73
CA THR A 79 10.70 -19.31 -4.14
C THR A 79 11.65 -18.10 -4.20
N GLU A 80 11.69 -17.38 -5.33
CA GLU A 80 12.50 -16.16 -5.47
C GLU A 80 12.03 -15.06 -4.51
N ALA A 81 10.72 -14.88 -4.38
CA ALA A 81 10.14 -13.90 -3.46
C ALA A 81 10.50 -14.20 -1.99
N ILE A 82 10.41 -15.47 -1.57
CA ILE A 82 10.79 -15.89 -0.22
C ILE A 82 12.29 -15.68 0.00
N ALA A 83 13.14 -16.03 -0.98
CA ALA A 83 14.58 -15.82 -0.90
C ALA A 83 14.93 -14.33 -0.77
N PHE A 84 14.29 -13.46 -1.56
CA PHE A 84 14.43 -12.01 -1.45
C PHE A 84 14.03 -11.51 -0.05
N LEU A 85 12.87 -11.93 0.46
CA LEU A 85 12.36 -11.51 1.77
C LEU A 85 13.24 -11.96 2.94
N ALA A 86 14.00 -13.05 2.78
CA ALA A 86 14.97 -13.53 3.75
C ALA A 86 16.25 -12.67 3.86
N THR A 87 16.50 -11.79 2.89
CA THR A 87 17.65 -10.86 2.90
C THR A 87 17.30 -9.51 3.54
N ASP A 88 18.27 -8.58 3.53
CA ASP A 88 18.10 -7.18 3.89
C ASP A 88 17.85 -6.24 2.69
N GLU A 89 17.78 -6.78 1.46
CA GLU A 89 17.58 -5.98 0.25
C GLU A 89 16.34 -5.07 0.37
N LEU A 90 16.46 -3.79 0.02
CA LEU A 90 15.41 -2.76 0.12
C LEU A 90 14.92 -2.43 1.55
N LYS A 91 15.52 -2.98 2.62
CA LYS A 91 15.13 -2.60 4.00
C LYS A 91 15.45 -1.15 4.31
N LYS A 92 16.62 -0.66 3.85
CA LYS A 92 17.06 0.71 4.11
C LYS A 92 16.16 1.71 3.36
N GLU A 93 15.84 1.42 2.12
CA GLU A 93 15.04 2.26 1.23
C GLU A 93 13.62 2.41 1.76
N VAL A 94 13.02 1.34 2.28
CA VAL A 94 11.72 1.41 2.99
C VAL A 94 11.83 2.25 4.27
N ALA A 95 12.91 2.12 5.04
CA ALA A 95 13.10 2.90 6.26
C ALA A 95 13.31 4.41 5.96
N ASP A 96 14.10 4.71 4.92
CA ASP A 96 14.37 6.07 4.48
C ASP A 96 13.08 6.73 3.97
N GLY A 97 12.26 6.03 3.18
CA GLY A 97 10.97 6.56 2.71
C GLY A 97 9.96 6.81 3.85
N ILE A 98 9.97 5.99 4.91
CA ILE A 98 9.18 6.25 6.12
C ILE A 98 9.68 7.51 6.82
N GLN A 99 10.99 7.73 6.89
CA GLN A 99 11.57 8.91 7.52
C GLN A 99 11.26 10.18 6.71
N GLU A 100 11.39 10.13 5.39
CA GLU A 100 11.03 11.22 4.49
C GLU A 100 9.57 11.65 4.68
N ALA A 101 8.63 10.68 4.72
CA ALA A 101 7.23 10.97 5.00
C ALA A 101 7.03 11.67 6.36
N ARG A 102 7.76 11.25 7.40
CA ARG A 102 7.71 11.89 8.72
C ARG A 102 8.28 13.31 8.69
N ASP A 103 9.37 13.52 7.96
CA ASP A 103 10.01 14.84 7.83
C ASP A 103 9.10 15.83 7.08
N MET A 104 8.27 15.33 6.15
CA MET A 104 7.18 16.11 5.52
C MET A 104 5.97 16.36 6.45
N GLY A 105 5.99 15.86 7.69
CA GLY A 105 4.89 16.00 8.64
C GLY A 105 3.71 15.05 8.39
N VAL A 106 3.89 13.98 7.61
CA VAL A 106 2.84 12.98 7.38
C VAL A 106 2.62 12.16 8.65
N THR A 107 1.41 12.22 9.20
CA THR A 107 1.01 11.48 10.41
C THR A 107 0.01 10.36 10.15
N GLY A 108 -0.44 10.16 8.91
CA GLY A 108 -1.44 9.17 8.54
C GLY A 108 -1.54 8.95 7.03
N VAL A 109 -2.11 7.80 6.63
CA VAL A 109 -2.27 7.38 5.23
C VAL A 109 -3.75 7.10 4.90
N PRO A 110 -4.17 7.19 3.61
CA PRO A 110 -3.37 7.60 2.46
C PRO A 110 -3.04 9.11 2.48
N TYR A 111 -1.92 9.47 1.88
CA TYR A 111 -1.44 10.84 1.72
C TYR A 111 -0.88 10.99 0.31
N THR A 112 -1.35 11.97 -0.45
CA THR A 112 -0.95 12.18 -1.85
C THR A 112 -0.30 13.54 -2.00
N VAL A 113 0.92 13.59 -2.53
CA VAL A 113 1.61 14.82 -2.92
C VAL A 113 1.53 14.98 -4.43
N ILE A 114 1.24 16.19 -4.90
CA ILE A 114 1.13 16.52 -6.32
C ILE A 114 2.05 17.71 -6.62
N ASP A 115 2.97 17.50 -7.57
CA ASP A 115 3.94 18.49 -8.06
C ASP A 115 4.75 19.15 -6.93
N ASP A 116 5.07 18.40 -5.87
CA ASP A 116 5.77 18.85 -4.65
C ASP A 116 5.21 20.13 -4.00
N LYS A 117 3.97 20.49 -4.33
CA LYS A 117 3.32 21.76 -3.94
C LYS A 117 2.03 21.53 -3.17
N TRP A 118 1.27 20.52 -3.58
CA TRP A 118 -0.07 20.28 -3.05
C TRP A 118 -0.12 18.92 -2.37
N ALA A 119 -0.84 18.86 -1.26
CA ALA A 119 -1.03 17.63 -0.53
C ALA A 119 -2.51 17.37 -0.23
N ILE A 120 -2.95 16.13 -0.44
CA ILE A 120 -4.25 15.62 -0.05
C ILE A 120 -4.03 14.58 1.05
N SER A 121 -4.57 14.88 2.24
CA SER A 121 -4.52 13.97 3.39
C SER A 121 -5.82 13.18 3.53
N GLY A 122 -5.69 11.86 3.65
CA GLY A 122 -6.79 10.92 3.82
C GLY A 122 -7.43 10.45 2.51
N GLY A 123 -8.31 9.45 2.62
CA GLY A 123 -9.10 8.93 1.51
C GLY A 123 -10.23 9.88 1.12
N GLN A 124 -9.88 11.00 0.48
CA GLN A 124 -10.83 12.01 0.03
C GLN A 124 -11.68 11.52 -1.16
N PRO A 125 -12.90 12.05 -1.35
CA PRO A 125 -13.71 11.72 -2.52
C PRO A 125 -13.03 12.20 -3.82
N SER A 126 -13.37 11.55 -4.94
CA SER A 126 -12.82 11.86 -6.27
C SER A 126 -12.96 13.34 -6.66
N ASP A 127 -14.02 14.00 -6.21
CA ASP A 127 -14.28 15.40 -6.52
C ASP A 127 -13.19 16.33 -5.98
N VAL A 128 -12.56 15.99 -4.85
CA VAL A 128 -11.43 16.76 -4.29
C VAL A 128 -10.23 16.67 -5.21
N PHE A 129 -9.92 15.47 -5.70
CA PHE A 129 -8.84 15.26 -6.67
C PHE A 129 -9.13 15.98 -7.99
N TYR A 130 -10.36 15.88 -8.50
CA TYR A 130 -10.78 16.54 -9.73
C TYR A 130 -10.60 18.06 -9.64
N GLN A 131 -11.09 18.71 -8.57
CA GLN A 131 -10.97 20.16 -8.39
C GLN A 131 -9.51 20.61 -8.31
N LEU A 132 -8.65 19.85 -7.61
CA LEU A 132 -7.23 20.17 -7.51
C LEU A 132 -6.53 20.03 -8.88
N LEU A 133 -6.77 18.94 -9.59
CA LEU A 133 -6.19 18.70 -10.91
C LEU A 133 -6.69 19.72 -11.94
N GLU A 134 -7.97 20.08 -11.91
CA GLU A 134 -8.54 21.12 -12.77
C GLU A 134 -7.89 22.49 -12.50
N ARG A 135 -7.65 22.82 -11.23
CA ARG A 135 -6.95 24.04 -10.85
C ARG A 135 -5.51 24.04 -11.35
N LEU A 136 -4.78 22.94 -11.15
CA LEU A 136 -3.40 22.78 -11.61
C LEU A 136 -3.29 22.92 -13.13
N ALA A 137 -4.23 22.34 -13.88
CA ALA A 137 -4.26 22.45 -15.34
C ALA A 137 -4.52 23.89 -15.84
N LYS A 138 -5.15 24.76 -15.02
CA LYS A 138 -5.39 26.18 -15.35
C LYS A 138 -4.25 27.09 -14.91
N GLU A 139 -3.56 26.77 -13.82
CA GLU A 139 -2.43 27.54 -13.30
C GLU A 139 -1.10 27.22 -14.01
N SER A 140 -1.01 26.05 -14.65
CA SER A 140 0.17 25.66 -15.43
C SER A 140 0.04 26.19 -16.86
N ASP A 141 0.87 27.16 -17.24
CA ASP A 141 1.22 27.42 -18.66
C ASP A 141 2.11 26.27 -19.18
N LEU A 142 1.56 25.04 -19.22
CA LEU A 142 2.17 23.88 -19.87
C LEU A 142 1.73 23.79 -21.33
#